data_AF-A0A920R4L0-F1
#
_entry.id   AF-A0A920R4L0-F1
#
_cell.length_a   1.000
_cell.length_b   1.000
_cell.length_c   1.000
_cell.angle_alpha   90.00
_cell.angle_beta   90.00
_cell.angle_gamma   90.00
#
_symmetry.space_group_name_H-M   'P 1'
#
loop_
_entity.id
_entity.type
_entity.pdbx_description
1 polymer ?
#
loop_
_entity_poly.entity_id
_entity_poly.type
_entity_poly.pdbx_seq_one_letter_code
_entity_poly.pdbx_strand_id
1 'polypeptide(L)'
;MVRVQQARDFSMASSMAAPDSNSTIVLITGNYHARQDLGVPNYLVARHKNLSMEDIISIGFMEVQSGENNPESYLQQYGEVAAHDYIWFTPMISEEDYCASLRQ
;
A
#
# COMPACT_ATOMS: atom_id res chain seq x y z
N MET A 1 0.21 15.92 9.20
CA MET A 1 -0.23 14.69 8.53
C MET A 1 0.93 13.77 8.13
N VAL A 2 1.92 14.21 7.32
CA VAL A 2 3.04 13.33 6.85
C VAL A 2 3.78 12.61 7.98
N ARG A 3 4.22 13.31 9.03
CA ARG A 3 4.91 12.68 10.18
C ARG A 3 4.08 11.61 10.89
N VAL A 4 2.75 11.76 10.89
CA VAL A 4 1.84 10.77 11.48
C VAL A 4 1.81 9.51 10.61
N GLN A 5 1.77 9.65 9.28
CA GLN A 5 1.90 8.51 8.37
C GLN A 5 3.22 7.77 8.57
N GLN A 6 4.34 8.50 8.55
CA GLN A 6 5.67 7.93 8.75
C GLN A 6 5.80 7.19 10.09
N ALA A 7 5.27 7.76 11.18
CA ALA A 7 5.26 7.10 12.48
C ALA A 7 4.42 5.82 12.49
N ARG A 8 3.28 5.80 11.79
CA ARG A 8 2.45 4.59 11.63
C ARG A 8 3.17 3.52 10.81
N ASP A 9 3.77 3.90 9.68
CA ASP A 9 4.53 2.99 8.82
C ASP A 9 5.70 2.35 9.58
N PHE A 10 6.46 3.17 10.32
CA PHE A 10 7.52 2.70 11.20
C PHE A 10 7.00 1.72 12.26
N SER A 11 5.85 2.04 12.88
CA SER A 11 5.24 1.18 13.90
C SER A 11 4.79 -0.16 13.31
N MET A 12 4.20 -0.17 12.11
CA MET A 12 3.80 -1.39 11.41
C MET A 12 5.02 -2.24 11.07
N ALA A 13 6.04 -1.66 10.43
CA ALA A 13 7.29 -2.35 10.11
C ALA A 13 7.96 -2.94 11.36
N SER A 14 7.95 -2.19 12.48
CA SER A 14 8.55 -2.64 13.74
C SER A 14 7.79 -3.78 14.42
N SER A 15 6.50 -3.96 14.08
CA SER A 15 5.66 -5.03 14.62
C SER A 15 5.74 -6.32 13.81
N MET A 16 6.31 -6.27 12.60
CA MET A 16 6.55 -7.45 11.77
C MET A 16 7.78 -8.22 12.29
N ALA A 17 7.71 -9.54 12.25
CA ALA A 17 8.85 -10.39 12.59
C ALA A 17 10.00 -10.19 11.59
N ALA A 18 11.21 -10.49 12.01
CA ALA A 18 12.31 -10.59 11.05
C ALA A 18 12.03 -11.76 10.10
N PRO A 19 12.23 -11.61 8.79
CA PRO A 19 12.12 -12.72 7.85
C PRO A 19 13.08 -13.84 8.27
N ASP A 20 12.55 -15.06 8.41
CA ASP A 20 13.35 -16.28 8.52
C ASP A 20 13.13 -17.14 7.26
N SER A 21 14.01 -18.12 7.02
CA SER A 21 13.93 -18.94 5.81
C SER A 21 12.71 -19.86 5.74
N ASN A 22 11.90 -19.93 6.80
CA ASN A 22 10.90 -20.97 6.98
C ASN A 22 9.46 -20.42 7.12
N SER A 23 9.27 -19.10 7.07
CA SER A 23 7.96 -18.48 7.26
C SER A 23 7.71 -17.33 6.30
N THR A 24 6.45 -17.23 5.85
CA THR A 24 5.95 -16.06 5.13
C THR A 24 5.28 -15.11 6.11
N ILE A 25 5.66 -13.84 6.08
CA ILE A 25 5.07 -12.80 6.92
C ILE A 25 4.11 -11.98 6.06
N VAL A 26 2.88 -11.81 6.54
CA VAL A 26 1.84 -11.05 5.84
C VAL A 26 1.42 -9.86 6.70
N LEU A 27 1.46 -8.67 6.11
CA LEU A 27 0.87 -7.45 6.68
C LEU A 27 -0.41 -7.10 5.93
N ILE A 28 -1.51 -6.94 6.68
CA ILE A 28 -2.75 -6.37 6.15
C ILE A 28 -2.85 -4.93 6.62
N THR A 29 -2.90 -3.99 5.69
CA THR A 29 -2.93 -2.55 5.96
C THR A 29 -3.66 -1.80 4.84
N GLY A 30 -3.89 -0.49 5.02
CA GLY A 30 -4.46 0.35 3.97
C GLY A 30 -3.49 0.56 2.80
N ASN A 31 -4.02 0.76 1.58
CA ASN A 31 -3.20 0.84 0.35
C ASN A 31 -2.00 1.79 0.47
N TYR A 32 -2.18 2.99 1.02
CA TYR A 32 -1.09 3.95 1.19
C TYR A 32 0.07 3.44 2.04
N HIS A 33 -0.20 2.58 3.03
CA HIS A 33 0.83 1.97 3.88
C HIS A 33 1.54 0.80 3.18
N ALA A 34 0.86 0.12 2.27
CA ALA A 34 1.43 -0.99 1.50
C ALA A 34 2.34 -0.52 0.35
N ARG A 35 2.32 0.77 -0.01
CA ARG A 35 3.07 1.25 -1.19
C ARG A 35 4.58 1.07 -1.04
N GLN A 36 5.24 0.54 -2.06
CA GLN A 36 6.70 0.41 -2.11
C GLN A 36 7.41 1.76 -2.22
N ASP A 37 6.79 2.72 -2.89
CA ASP A 37 7.40 4.01 -3.17
C ASP A 37 7.42 4.97 -1.95
N LEU A 38 6.62 4.70 -0.91
CA LEU A 38 6.45 5.61 0.24
C LEU A 38 6.24 4.91 1.60
N GLY A 39 5.67 3.71 1.63
CA GLY A 39 5.07 3.10 2.82
C GLY A 39 5.99 2.17 3.60
N VAL A 40 5.37 1.18 4.26
CA VAL A 40 6.01 0.18 5.14
C VAL A 40 7.21 -0.53 4.51
N PRO A 41 7.21 -0.93 3.21
CA PRO A 41 8.37 -1.61 2.60
C PRO A 41 9.70 -0.87 2.79
N ASN A 42 9.71 0.47 2.71
CA ASN A 42 10.92 1.27 2.91
C ASN A 42 11.51 1.14 4.33
N TYR A 43 10.65 1.01 5.34
CA TYR A 43 11.08 0.83 6.72
C TYR A 43 11.53 -0.61 6.99
N LEU A 44 10.96 -1.60 6.30
CA LEU A 44 11.39 -3.00 6.41
C LEU A 44 12.82 -3.18 5.87
N VAL A 45 13.11 -2.72 4.66
CA VAL A 45 14.46 -2.81 4.07
C VAL A 45 15.49 -1.99 4.85
N ALA A 46 15.08 -0.84 5.41
CA ALA A 46 15.97 -0.05 6.28
C ALA A 46 16.29 -0.75 7.62
N ARG A 47 15.38 -1.61 8.10
CA ARG A 47 15.51 -2.33 9.38
C ARG A 47 16.25 -3.66 9.24
N HIS A 48 16.07 -4.36 8.13
CA HIS A 48 16.58 -5.71 7.91
C HIS A 48 17.63 -5.71 6.79
N LYS A 49 18.92 -5.81 7.17
CA LYS A 49 20.04 -5.77 6.21
C LYS A 49 20.04 -6.89 5.17
N ASN A 50 19.33 -7.97 5.44
CA ASN A 50 19.21 -9.15 4.60
C ASN A 50 17.90 -9.18 3.79
N LEU A 51 17.15 -8.08 3.79
CA LEU A 51 15.91 -7.93 3.05
C LEU A 51 16.10 -6.81 2.02
N SER A 52 15.81 -7.10 0.76
CA SER A 52 15.73 -6.10 -0.29
C SER A 52 14.29 -5.91 -0.76
N MET A 53 14.04 -4.94 -1.64
CA MET A 53 12.69 -4.69 -2.14
C MET A 53 12.16 -5.87 -2.96
N GLU A 54 13.05 -6.60 -3.65
CA GLU A 54 12.72 -7.77 -4.46
C GLU A 54 12.21 -8.96 -3.62
N ASP A 55 12.47 -8.96 -2.31
CA ASP A 55 11.97 -9.96 -1.37
C ASP A 55 10.55 -9.62 -0.85
N ILE A 56 10.03 -8.44 -1.18
CA ILE A 56 8.75 -7.92 -0.68
C ILE A 56 7.75 -7.84 -1.82
N ILE A 57 6.58 -8.48 -1.65
CA ILE A 57 5.46 -8.34 -2.56
C ILE A 57 4.41 -7.41 -1.96
N SER A 58 4.06 -6.35 -2.68
CA SER A 58 2.98 -5.42 -2.37
C SER A 58 1.80 -5.60 -3.32
N ILE A 59 0.61 -5.81 -2.74
CA ILE A 59 -0.64 -5.97 -3.47
C ILE A 59 -1.58 -4.83 -3.06
N GLY A 60 -1.96 -3.98 -4.01
CA GLY A 60 -2.92 -2.90 -3.81
C GLY A 60 -4.32 -3.33 -4.25
N PHE A 61 -5.32 -3.18 -3.38
CA PHE A 61 -6.71 -3.49 -3.74
C PHE A 61 -7.37 -2.20 -4.24
N MET A 62 -7.71 -2.14 -5.53
CA MET A 62 -8.22 -0.92 -6.15
C MET A 62 -9.66 -1.11 -6.58
N GLU A 63 -10.54 -0.22 -6.13
CA GLU A 63 -11.92 -0.18 -6.62
C GLU A 63 -11.93 0.40 -8.04
N VAL A 64 -12.62 -0.29 -8.94
CA VAL A 64 -12.77 0.16 -10.33
C VAL A 64 -13.81 1.27 -10.39
N GLN A 65 -13.40 2.44 -10.90
CA GLN A 65 -14.29 3.58 -11.12
C GLN A 65 -15.24 3.31 -12.30
N SER A 66 -16.49 3.76 -12.16
CA SER A 66 -17.49 3.64 -13.21
C SER A 66 -17.01 4.35 -14.49
N GLY A 67 -17.02 3.61 -15.61
CA GLY A 67 -16.57 4.12 -16.91
C GLY A 67 -15.05 4.08 -17.15
N GLU A 68 -14.24 3.78 -16.13
CA GLU A 68 -12.79 3.65 -16.28
C GLU A 68 -12.40 2.19 -16.59
N ASN A 69 -12.04 1.94 -17.85
CA ASN A 69 -11.69 0.61 -18.36
C ASN A 69 -10.20 0.48 -18.71
N ASN A 70 -9.41 1.54 -18.56
CA ASN A 70 -7.96 1.49 -18.78
C ASN A 70 -7.25 1.13 -17.46
N PRO A 71 -6.63 -0.06 -17.34
CA PRO A 71 -5.93 -0.44 -16.12
C PRO A 71 -4.74 0.48 -15.79
N GLU A 72 -4.13 1.12 -16.79
CA GLU A 72 -3.00 2.04 -16.57
C GLU A 72 -3.39 3.28 -15.76
N SER A 73 -4.67 3.67 -15.78
CA SER A 73 -5.18 4.80 -14.99
C SER A 73 -5.05 4.58 -13.46
N TYR A 74 -4.92 3.34 -13.03
CA TYR A 74 -4.76 2.95 -11.62
C TYR A 74 -3.30 2.79 -11.21
N LEU A 75 -2.35 2.92 -12.13
CA LEU A 75 -0.92 2.86 -11.81
C LEU A 75 -0.53 4.12 -11.03
N GLN A 76 -0.25 3.91 -9.75
CA GLN A 76 0.29 4.92 -8.86
C GLN A 76 1.80 4.74 -8.78
N GLN A 77 2.55 5.84 -8.76
CA GLN A 77 4.00 5.83 -8.58
C GLN A 77 4.48 7.13 -7.94
N TYR A 78 5.69 7.10 -7.39
CA TYR A 78 6.44 8.28 -7.01
C TYR A 78 7.84 8.19 -7.62
N GLY A 79 8.17 9.16 -8.48
CA GLY A 79 9.33 9.04 -9.36
C GLY A 79 9.16 7.85 -10.30
N GLU A 80 10.18 6.99 -10.35
CA GLU A 80 10.23 5.78 -11.20
C GLU A 80 9.79 4.51 -10.44
N VAL A 81 9.36 4.63 -9.18
CA VAL A 81 8.99 3.47 -8.35
C VAL A 81 7.48 3.32 -8.34
N ALA A 82 7.00 2.19 -8.88
CA ALA A 82 5.59 1.83 -8.82
C ALA A 82 5.14 1.63 -7.36
N ALA A 83 3.89 1.98 -7.07
CA ALA A 83 3.34 1.86 -5.73
C ALA A 83 3.17 0.40 -5.28
N HIS A 84 2.81 -0.51 -6.19
CA HIS A 84 2.53 -1.92 -5.90
C HIS A 84 3.09 -2.82 -7.01
N ASP A 85 3.43 -4.06 -6.70
CA ASP A 85 3.78 -5.07 -7.73
C ASP A 85 2.53 -5.55 -8.45
N TYR A 86 1.44 -5.71 -7.70
CA TYR A 86 0.16 -6.18 -8.20
C TYR A 86 -0.97 -5.27 -7.78
N ILE A 87 -1.91 -5.07 -8.70
CA ILE A 87 -3.19 -4.45 -8.41
C ILE A 87 -4.27 -5.53 -8.49
N TRP A 88 -5.03 -5.69 -7.41
CA TRP A 88 -6.24 -6.49 -7.40
C TRP A 88 -7.44 -5.55 -7.59
N PHE A 89 -8.05 -5.61 -8.78
CA PHE A 89 -9.26 -4.85 -9.05
C PHE A 89 -10.49 -5.44 -8.35
N THR A 90 -11.20 -4.57 -7.63
CA THR A 90 -12.41 -4.92 -6.89
C THR A 90 -13.59 -4.08 -7.41
N PRO A 91 -14.82 -4.60 -7.34
CA PRO A 91 -16.00 -3.78 -7.59
C PRO A 91 -16.07 -2.63 -6.58
N MET A 92 -16.47 -1.45 -7.03
CA MET A 92 -16.77 -0.33 -6.13
C MET A 92 -17.94 -0.71 -5.20
N ILE A 93 -17.79 -0.47 -3.90
CA ILE A 93 -18.82 -0.82 -2.90
C ILE A 93 -20.00 0.17 -2.92
N SER A 94 -19.77 1.47 -3.16
CA SER A 94 -20.83 2.50 -3.22
C SER A 94 -20.38 3.76 -3.95
N GLU A 95 -21.26 4.35 -4.76
CA GLU A 95 -21.08 5.71 -5.35
C GLU A 95 -21.60 6.83 -4.41
N GLU A 96 -21.97 6.51 -3.16
CA GLU A 96 -22.55 7.49 -2.23
C GLU A 96 -21.55 8.58 -1.79
N ASP A 97 -21.83 9.84 -2.13
CA ASP A 97 -21.16 10.99 -1.53
C ASP A 97 -21.70 11.21 -0.11
N TYR A 98 -21.09 10.54 0.88
CA TYR A 98 -21.43 10.70 2.30
C TYR A 98 -21.28 12.15 2.80
N CYS A 99 -20.48 12.98 2.10
CA CYS A 99 -20.30 14.39 2.45
C CYS A 99 -21.41 15.28 1.85
N ALA A 100 -22.22 14.79 0.91
CA ALA A 100 -23.29 15.59 0.29
C ALA A 100 -24.28 16.11 1.33
N SER A 101 -24.59 15.30 2.35
CA SER A 101 -25.49 15.66 3.44
C SER A 101 -24.97 16.78 4.34
N LEU A 102 -23.65 17.02 4.35
CA LEU A 102 -22.95 17.95 5.25
C LEU A 102 -22.74 19.34 4.63
N ARG A 103 -23.13 19.57 3.37
CA ARG A 103 -22.90 20.84 2.64
C ARG A 103 -23.95 21.93 2.94
N GLN A 104 -24.61 21.88 4.09
CA GLN A 104 -25.64 22.86 4.52
C GLN A 104 -25.02 24.08 5.21
#